data_AF-A0A356BYU9-F1
#
_entry.id   AF-A0A356BYU9-F1
#
_cell.length_a   1.000
_cell.length_b   1.000
_cell.length_c   1.000
_cell.angle_alpha   90.00
_cell.angle_beta   90.00
_cell.angle_gamma   90.00
#
_symmetry.space_group_name_H-M   'P 1'
#
loop_
_entity.id
_entity.type
_entity.pdbx_description
1 polymer ?
#
loop_
_entity_poly.entity_id
_entity_poly.type
_entity_poly.pdbx_seq_one_letter_code
_entity_poly.pdbx_strand_id
1 'polypeptide(L)'
;LELQEYLSHSEKFEVLGIIGIDGSPSCGVSYTCRGEWGGELGGRSDLQGIISTVRLVESAGVFIEVLQQLLVEAEIDLPLIGLFAPERERVLSILDFP
;
A
#
# COMPACT_ATOMS: atom_id res chain seq x y z
N LEU A 1 2.22 4.99 -16.81
CA LEU A 1 1.42 5.01 -15.55
C LEU A 1 0.71 6.36 -15.45
N GLU A 2 -0.51 6.46 -14.91
CA GLU A 2 -1.17 7.78 -14.68
C GLU A 2 -0.28 8.73 -13.87
N LEU A 3 0.50 8.20 -12.92
CA LEU A 3 1.49 8.94 -12.15
C LEU A 3 2.51 9.71 -13.00
N GLN A 4 2.96 9.15 -14.13
CA GLN A 4 3.93 9.80 -15.02
C GLN A 4 3.33 11.03 -15.70
N GLU A 5 2.03 11.04 -15.95
CA GLU A 5 1.33 12.20 -16.52
C GLU A 5 1.29 13.36 -15.51
N TYR A 6 1.07 13.07 -14.23
CA TYR A 6 1.12 14.09 -13.18
C TYR A 6 2.54 14.64 -13.01
N LEU A 7 3.54 13.76 -13.04
CA LEU A 7 4.96 14.16 -12.93
C LEU A 7 5.45 14.96 -14.16
N SER A 8 4.88 14.74 -15.35
CA SER A 8 5.25 15.48 -16.56
C SER A 8 4.64 16.89 -16.65
N HIS A 9 3.69 17.22 -15.75
CA HIS A 9 2.98 18.51 -15.70
C HIS A 9 3.22 19.24 -14.37
N SER A 10 4.50 19.44 -14.02
CA SER A 10 4.90 20.11 -12.78
C SER A 10 4.43 21.55 -12.65
N GLU A 11 3.98 22.19 -13.75
CA GLU A 11 3.37 23.51 -13.73
C GLU A 11 1.94 23.53 -13.20
N LYS A 12 1.30 22.36 -13.07
CA LYS A 12 -0.08 22.18 -12.60
C LYS A 12 -0.18 21.34 -11.33
N PHE A 13 0.69 20.34 -11.20
CA PHE A 13 0.61 19.36 -10.14
C PHE A 13 1.94 19.26 -9.42
N GLU A 14 1.85 19.13 -8.10
CA GLU A 14 2.95 18.74 -7.24
C GLU A 14 2.57 17.39 -6.63
N VAL A 15 3.33 16.35 -7.00
CA VAL A 15 3.10 15.00 -6.47
C VAL A 15 3.98 14.81 -5.26
N LEU A 16 3.38 14.91 -4.07
CA LEU A 16 4.09 14.77 -2.80
C LEU A 16 4.47 13.31 -2.49
N GLY A 17 3.73 12.35 -3.03
CA GLY A 17 3.98 10.93 -2.87
C GLY A 17 2.69 10.10 -2.86
N ILE A 18 2.79 8.89 -2.32
CA ILE A 18 1.75 7.87 -2.39
C ILE A 18 1.34 7.46 -0.98
N ILE A 19 0.03 7.43 -0.73
CA ILE A 19 -0.53 7.02 0.55
C ILE A 19 -1.20 5.66 0.38
N GLY A 20 -0.76 4.67 1.15
CA GLY A 20 -1.42 3.37 1.27
C GLY A 20 -2.12 3.22 2.62
N ILE A 21 -3.01 2.23 2.76
CA ILE A 21 -3.75 1.99 4.00
C ILE A 21 -3.08 0.84 4.77
N ASP A 22 -2.40 1.16 5.86
CA ASP A 22 -1.72 0.16 6.67
C ASP A 22 -2.71 -0.88 7.23
N GLY A 23 -2.33 -2.15 7.15
CA GLY A 23 -3.18 -3.30 7.47
C GLY A 23 -4.02 -3.83 6.31
N SER A 24 -4.16 -3.08 5.20
CA SER A 24 -4.80 -3.59 4.00
C SER A 24 -3.95 -4.69 3.35
N PRO A 25 -4.52 -5.84 2.96
CA PRO A 25 -3.79 -6.92 2.26
C PRO A 25 -3.20 -6.47 0.92
N SER A 26 -3.83 -5.47 0.29
CA SER A 26 -3.41 -4.92 -1.00
C SER A 26 -2.57 -3.65 -0.83
N CYS A 27 -3.06 -2.71 -0.02
CA CYS A 27 -2.55 -1.33 0.02
C CYS A 27 -1.69 -1.00 1.25
N GLY A 28 -1.38 -1.98 2.12
CA GLY A 28 -0.52 -1.76 3.28
C GLY A 28 0.88 -1.34 2.87
N VAL A 29 1.48 -0.37 3.57
CA VAL A 29 2.83 0.13 3.26
C VAL A 29 3.81 -0.38 4.32
N SER A 30 3.55 -0.07 5.59
CA SER A 30 4.41 -0.46 6.71
C SER A 30 4.10 -1.88 7.19
N TYR A 31 2.82 -2.24 7.17
CA TYR A 31 2.35 -3.56 7.55
C TYR A 31 1.08 -3.93 6.78
N THR A 32 0.85 -5.25 6.67
CA THR A 32 -0.27 -5.82 5.93
C THR A 32 -0.79 -7.09 6.60
N CYS A 33 -1.94 -7.59 6.15
CA CYS A 33 -2.48 -8.89 6.55
C CYS A 33 -2.06 -9.99 5.54
N ARG A 34 -1.42 -11.06 6.02
CA ARG A 34 -1.12 -12.28 5.25
C ARG A 34 -1.92 -13.46 5.80
N GLY A 35 -2.14 -14.46 4.98
CA GLY A 35 -2.78 -15.72 5.35
C GLY A 35 -3.00 -16.56 4.11
N GLU A 36 -3.59 -17.73 4.26
CA GLU A 36 -4.04 -18.55 3.12
C GLU A 36 -5.38 -18.03 2.59
N TRP A 37 -5.47 -16.71 2.41
CA TRP A 37 -6.68 -16.05 1.94
C TRP A 37 -6.71 -16.13 0.41
N GLY A 38 -7.73 -16.78 -0.13
CA GLY A 38 -7.90 -16.98 -1.56
C GLY A 38 -9.14 -17.81 -1.88
N GLY A 39 -9.78 -17.49 -3.01
CA GLY A 39 -11.03 -18.13 -3.45
C GLY A 39 -12.29 -17.55 -2.81
N GLU A 40 -13.44 -18.08 -3.22
CA GLU A 40 -14.76 -17.73 -2.68
C GLU A 40 -14.90 -18.20 -1.23
N LEU A 41 -15.49 -17.38 -0.36
CA LEU A 41 -15.72 -17.74 1.05
C LEU A 41 -16.97 -18.63 1.21
N GLY A 42 -17.94 -18.48 0.32
CA GLY A 42 -19.18 -19.25 0.32
C GLY A 42 -18.97 -20.75 0.12
N GLY A 43 -19.64 -21.57 0.94
CA GLY A 43 -19.65 -23.04 0.79
C GLY A 43 -18.41 -23.76 1.31
N ARG A 44 -17.49 -23.06 1.97
CA ARG A 44 -16.27 -23.64 2.55
C ARG A 44 -16.52 -24.28 3.90
N SER A 45 -16.09 -25.53 4.06
CA SER A 45 -16.11 -26.26 5.34
C SER A 45 -14.88 -25.97 6.22
N ASP A 46 -13.83 -25.37 5.64
CA ASP A 46 -12.53 -25.11 6.26
C ASP A 46 -12.32 -23.64 6.68
N LEU A 47 -13.37 -22.81 6.62
CA LEU A 47 -13.30 -21.36 6.80
C LEU A 47 -12.56 -20.94 8.09
N GLN A 48 -12.86 -21.63 9.20
CA GLN A 48 -12.22 -21.35 10.49
C GLN A 48 -10.71 -21.62 10.47
N GLY A 49 -10.28 -22.66 9.74
CA GLY A 49 -8.87 -22.99 9.55
C GLY A 49 -8.15 -21.88 8.81
N ILE A 50 -8.73 -21.36 7.73
CA ILE A 50 -8.14 -20.25 6.94
C ILE A 50 -8.04 -18.98 7.77
N ILE A 51 -9.11 -18.61 8.47
CA ILE A 51 -9.13 -17.42 9.33
C ILE A 51 -8.02 -17.52 10.38
N SER A 52 -7.76 -18.71 10.91
CA SER A 52 -6.68 -18.93 11.87
C SER A 52 -5.27 -18.71 11.31
N THR A 53 -5.10 -18.74 9.98
CA THR A 53 -3.81 -18.46 9.32
C THR A 53 -3.53 -16.96 9.14
N VAL A 54 -4.56 -16.13 9.30
CA VAL A 54 -4.48 -14.68 9.08
C VAL A 54 -3.64 -14.06 10.18
N ARG A 55 -2.62 -13.31 9.78
CA ARG A 55 -1.71 -12.62 10.68
C ARG A 55 -1.29 -11.28 10.10
N LEU A 56 -1.05 -10.33 10.98
CA LEU A 56 -0.39 -9.08 10.63
C LEU A 56 1.11 -9.35 10.43
N VAL A 57 1.70 -8.74 9.40
CA VAL A 57 3.14 -8.79 9.15
C VAL A 57 3.66 -7.40 8.81
N GLU A 58 4.90 -7.12 9.17
CA GLU A 58 5.62 -5.90 8.78
C GLU A 58 6.13 -6.02 7.33
N SER A 59 5.20 -5.98 6.38
CA SER A 59 5.51 -5.93 4.95
C SER A 59 4.51 -5.07 4.20
N ALA A 60 4.88 -4.67 2.99
CA ALA A 60 3.95 -4.10 2.03
C ALA A 60 2.85 -5.11 1.64
N GLY A 61 1.68 -4.58 1.29
CA GLY A 61 0.60 -5.34 0.64
C GLY A 61 0.92 -5.58 -0.83
N VAL A 62 0.23 -6.55 -1.44
CA VAL A 62 0.59 -7.06 -2.77
C VAL A 62 0.60 -6.00 -3.87
N PHE A 63 -0.30 -5.01 -3.81
CA PHE A 63 -0.31 -3.92 -4.79
C PHE A 63 0.86 -2.96 -4.56
N ILE A 64 1.17 -2.65 -3.30
CA ILE A 64 2.30 -1.77 -2.95
C ILE A 64 3.63 -2.41 -3.34
N GLU A 65 3.81 -3.72 -3.13
CA GLU A 65 5.02 -4.45 -3.55
C GLU A 65 5.27 -4.29 -5.06
N VAL A 66 4.24 -4.51 -5.89
CA VAL A 66 4.33 -4.37 -7.34
C VAL A 66 4.54 -2.90 -7.74
N LEU A 67 3.81 -1.97 -7.10
CA LEU A 67 3.95 -0.55 -7.37
C LEU A 67 5.37 -0.05 -7.07
N GLN A 68 5.96 -0.43 -5.94
CA GLN A 68 7.34 -0.09 -5.60
C GLN A 68 8.32 -0.56 -6.67
N GLN A 69 8.14 -1.78 -7.18
CA GLN A 69 8.97 -2.30 -8.27
C GLN A 69 8.81 -1.47 -9.56
N LEU A 70 7.57 -1.13 -9.93
CA LEU A 70 7.30 -0.30 -11.11
C LEU A 70 7.87 1.13 -10.98
N LEU A 71 7.88 1.71 -9.78
CA LEU A 71 8.48 3.02 -9.53
C LEU A 71 10.00 2.99 -9.68
N VAL A 72 10.65 1.95 -9.16
CA VAL A 72 12.10 1.72 -9.32
C VAL A 72 12.44 1.56 -10.81
N GLU A 73 11.67 0.73 -11.54
CA GLU A 73 11.87 0.52 -12.98
C GLU A 73 11.66 1.80 -13.80
N ALA A 74 10.81 2.71 -13.33
CA ALA A 74 10.53 3.99 -13.97
C ALA A 74 11.45 5.13 -13.49
N GLU A 75 12.42 4.85 -12.60
CA GLU A 75 13.29 5.85 -11.96
C GLU A 75 12.51 6.99 -11.26
N ILE A 76 11.35 6.66 -10.68
CA ILE A 76 10.51 7.60 -9.93
C ILE A 76 10.81 7.45 -8.45
N ASP A 77 11.35 8.50 -7.84
CA ASP A 77 11.57 8.60 -6.40
C ASP A 77 10.46 9.42 -5.75
N LEU A 78 9.55 8.73 -5.05
CA LEU A 78 8.44 9.33 -4.32
C LEU A 78 8.27 8.59 -2.99
N PRO A 79 7.95 9.29 -1.88
CA PRO A 79 7.70 8.63 -0.62
C PRO A 79 6.40 7.82 -0.69
N LEU A 80 6.45 6.58 -0.20
CA LEU A 80 5.27 5.76 0.10
C LEU A 80 5.04 5.78 1.61
N ILE A 81 3.86 6.25 2.04
CA ILE A 81 3.53 6.40 3.45
C ILE A 81 2.26 5.62 3.79
N GLY A 82 2.34 4.84 4.87
CA GLY A 82 1.20 4.13 5.43
C GLY A 82 0.29 5.05 6.25
N LEU A 83 -0.99 5.10 5.87
CA LEU A 83 -2.05 5.70 6.67
C LEU A 83 -2.64 4.65 7.60
N PHE A 84 -2.55 4.92 8.89
CA PHE A 84 -3.38 4.31 9.91
C PHE A 84 -4.29 5.41 10.48
N ALA A 85 -5.61 5.27 10.35
CA ALA A 85 -6.55 6.35 10.64
C ALA A 85 -6.44 6.98 12.05
N PRO A 86 -6.11 6.21 13.12
CA PRO A 86 -5.81 6.78 14.43
C PRO A 86 -4.51 7.61 14.51
N GLU A 87 -3.59 7.48 13.55
CA GLU A 87 -2.25 8.06 13.53
C GLU A 87 -2.04 8.96 12.29
N ARG A 88 -2.90 9.97 12.13
CA ARG A 88 -2.88 10.88 10.97
C ARG A 88 -1.53 11.62 10.78
N GLU A 89 -0.74 11.75 11.85
CA GLU A 89 0.55 12.45 11.88
C GLU A 89 1.58 11.79 10.96
N ARG A 90 1.50 10.47 10.76
CA ARG A 90 2.35 9.74 9.82
C ARG A 90 2.16 10.23 8.38
N VAL A 91 0.91 10.48 7.98
CA VAL A 91 0.61 10.98 6.63
C VAL A 91 1.05 12.44 6.47
N LEU A 92 0.89 13.26 7.50
CA LEU A 92 1.28 14.68 7.43
C LEU A 92 2.79 14.87 7.20
N SER A 93 3.62 13.91 7.59
CA SER A 93 5.07 13.95 7.34
C SER A 93 5.44 14.00 5.85
N ILE A 94 4.52 13.68 4.94
CA ILE A 94 4.74 13.82 3.49
C ILE A 94 5.00 15.27 3.07
N LEU A 95 4.52 16.25 3.85
CA LEU A 95 4.72 17.67 3.61
C LEU A 95 6.13 18.14 3.99
N ASP A 96 6.86 17.33 4.76
CA ASP A 96 8.22 17.60 5.19
C ASP A 96 9.26 16.97 4.26
N PHE A 97 8.82 16.20 3.24
CA PHE A 97 9.71 15.59 2.26
C PHE A 97 10.24 16.67 1.30
N PRO A 98 11.57 16.75 1.08
CA PRO A 98 12.21 17.80 0.28
C PRO A 98 11.95 17.71 -1.21
#